data_AF-A0A7X6VPT0-F1
#
_entry.id   AF-A0A7X6VPT0-F1
#
_cell.length_a   1.000
_cell.length_b   1.000
_cell.length_c   1.000
_cell.angle_alpha   90.00
_cell.angle_beta   90.00
_cell.angle_gamma   90.00
#
_symmetry.space_group_name_H-M   'P 1'
#
loop_
_entity.id
_entity.type
_entity.pdbx_description
1 polymer ?
#
loop_
_entity_poly.entity_id
_entity_poly.type
_entity_poly.pdbx_seq_one_letter_code
_entity_poly.pdbx_strand_id
1 'polypeptide(L)'
;MPKNKHIKKEIDEIDLEINNLLQFMANSKIINFDQVDYLLNKTYNNIKLELDNINLALTTKRLKYVEMRKEQVSILKRINQVLISVLPIEEKTIILDFIKEFDGQIGEENYAAPLALKLEELFSFFKVRSLPTDRFAFENRAQLYYVLQELNQFLNLKLTYHQTTENL
;
A
#
# COMPACT_ATOMS: atom_id res chain seq x y z
N MET A 1 -9.74 30.05 -2.97
CA MET A 1 -8.46 29.37 -3.30
C MET A 1 -8.63 28.63 -4.63
N PRO A 2 -7.62 28.55 -5.51
CA PRO A 2 -7.77 27.81 -6.76
C PRO A 2 -8.06 26.33 -6.46
N LYS A 3 -9.15 25.79 -7.02
CA LYS A 3 -9.68 24.42 -6.77
C LYS A 3 -8.60 23.33 -6.87
N ASN A 4 -7.66 23.51 -7.80
CA ASN A 4 -6.51 22.64 -8.04
C ASN A 4 -5.61 22.42 -6.78
N LYS A 5 -5.41 23.44 -5.91
CA LYS A 5 -4.63 23.29 -4.67
C LYS A 5 -5.35 22.48 -3.60
N HIS A 6 -6.68 22.42 -3.64
CA HIS A 6 -7.48 21.68 -2.68
C HIS A 6 -7.34 20.18 -2.88
N ILE A 7 -7.49 19.67 -4.11
CA ILE A 7 -7.38 18.24 -4.40
C ILE A 7 -5.99 17.70 -4.09
N LYS A 8 -4.93 18.47 -4.40
CA LYS A 8 -3.56 18.05 -4.06
C LYS A 8 -3.40 17.86 -2.56
N LYS A 9 -3.93 18.78 -1.74
CA LYS A 9 -3.91 18.65 -0.28
C LYS A 9 -4.67 17.40 0.19
N GLU A 10 -5.83 17.10 -0.38
CA GLU A 10 -6.57 15.88 -0.02
C GLU A 10 -5.81 14.60 -0.39
N ILE A 11 -5.11 14.60 -1.52
CA ILE A 11 -4.23 13.49 -1.91
C ILE A 11 -3.07 13.33 -0.91
N ASP A 12 -2.44 14.42 -0.50
CA ASP A 12 -1.34 14.38 0.47
C ASP A 12 -1.85 13.90 1.86
N GLU A 13 -3.09 14.23 2.23
CA GLU A 13 -3.76 13.70 3.44
C GLU A 13 -4.03 12.18 3.34
N ILE A 14 -4.43 11.68 2.17
CA ILE A 14 -4.58 10.23 1.91
C ILE A 14 -3.24 9.52 2.05
N ASP A 15 -2.18 10.05 1.44
CA ASP A 15 -0.85 9.44 1.48
C ASP A 15 -0.29 9.41 2.92
N LEU A 16 -0.50 10.48 3.70
CA LEU A 16 -0.14 10.52 5.11
C LEU A 16 -0.89 9.45 5.92
N GLU A 17 -2.19 9.31 5.71
CA GLU A 17 -2.99 8.32 6.43
C GLU A 17 -2.53 6.90 6.09
N ILE A 18 -2.26 6.61 4.81
CA ILE A 18 -1.72 5.31 4.39
C ILE A 18 -0.36 5.03 5.04
N ASN A 19 0.51 6.03 5.13
CA ASN A 19 1.78 5.91 5.85
C ASN A 19 1.56 5.53 7.32
N ASN A 20 0.63 6.22 8.00
CA ASN A 20 0.30 5.92 9.39
C ASN A 20 -0.23 4.49 9.57
N LEU A 21 -1.10 4.01 8.67
CA LEU A 21 -1.63 2.64 8.70
C LEU A 21 -0.50 1.61 8.59
N LEU A 22 0.46 1.82 7.68
CA LEU A 22 1.64 0.98 7.55
C LEU A 22 2.48 0.99 8.83
N GLN A 23 2.71 2.16 9.42
CA GLN A 23 3.45 2.25 10.68
C GLN A 23 2.72 1.60 11.85
N PHE A 24 1.39 1.69 11.92
CA PHE A 24 0.61 0.97 12.93
C PHE A 24 0.70 -0.53 12.73
N MET A 25 0.58 -1.01 11.49
CA MET A 25 0.75 -2.41 11.13
C MET A 25 2.12 -2.93 11.55
N ALA A 26 3.18 -2.23 11.17
CA ALA A 26 4.56 -2.60 11.44
C ALA A 26 4.89 -2.66 12.94
N ASN A 27 4.20 -1.86 13.75
CA ASN A 27 4.31 -1.84 15.20
C ASN A 27 3.25 -2.71 15.90
N SER A 28 2.53 -3.57 15.16
CA SER A 28 1.47 -4.45 15.68
C SER A 28 0.40 -3.71 16.51
N LYS A 29 0.08 -2.47 16.13
CA LYS A 29 -0.98 -1.66 16.75
C LYS A 29 -2.33 -1.97 16.09
N ILE A 30 -3.41 -1.67 16.81
CA ILE A 30 -4.77 -1.73 16.27
C ILE A 30 -4.90 -0.70 15.14
N ILE A 31 -5.45 -1.14 14.01
CA ILE A 31 -5.63 -0.32 12.80
C ILE A 31 -7.12 -0.03 12.60
N ASN A 32 -7.45 1.21 12.27
CA ASN A 32 -8.77 1.64 11.82
C ASN A 32 -8.65 2.18 10.38
N PHE A 33 -9.51 1.72 9.47
CA PHE A 33 -9.47 2.13 8.05
C PHE A 33 -10.57 3.14 7.69
N ASP A 34 -11.45 3.52 8.61
CA ASP A 34 -12.62 4.36 8.34
C ASP A 34 -12.20 5.74 7.84
N GLN A 35 -11.13 6.30 8.42
CA GLN A 35 -10.62 7.61 8.03
C GLN A 35 -10.07 7.61 6.59
N VAL A 36 -9.24 6.63 6.22
CA VAL A 36 -8.71 6.55 4.86
C VAL A 36 -9.81 6.26 3.84
N ASP A 37 -10.79 5.43 4.19
CA ASP A 37 -11.94 5.13 3.34
C ASP A 37 -12.80 6.38 3.10
N TYR A 38 -13.02 7.18 4.15
CA TYR A 38 -13.72 8.46 4.04
C TYR A 38 -12.97 9.43 3.11
N LEU A 39 -11.66 9.61 3.33
CA LEU A 39 -10.83 10.51 2.53
C LEU A 39 -10.82 10.09 1.05
N LEU A 40 -10.58 8.81 0.76
CA LEU A 40 -10.59 8.27 -0.60
C LEU A 40 -11.91 8.54 -1.32
N ASN A 41 -13.05 8.24 -0.69
CA ASN A 41 -14.36 8.42 -1.29
C ASN A 41 -14.69 9.91 -1.50
N LYS A 42 -14.36 10.76 -0.53
CA LYS A 42 -14.55 12.22 -0.63
C LYS A 42 -13.73 12.79 -1.79
N THR A 43 -12.44 12.49 -1.85
CA THR A 43 -11.53 13.03 -2.87
C THR A 43 -11.87 12.52 -4.26
N TYR A 44 -12.24 11.23 -4.39
CA TYR A 44 -12.71 10.68 -5.66
C TYR A 44 -13.91 11.44 -6.23
N ASN A 45 -14.91 11.74 -5.39
CA ASN A 45 -16.09 12.51 -5.80
C ASN A 45 -15.72 13.96 -6.16
N ASN A 46 -14.81 14.59 -5.40
CA ASN A 46 -14.33 15.94 -5.71
C ASN A 46 -13.62 16.01 -7.08
N ILE A 47 -12.77 15.01 -7.39
CA ILE A 47 -12.09 14.90 -8.68
C ILE A 47 -13.11 14.72 -9.81
N LYS A 48 -14.12 13.88 -9.62
CA LYS A 48 -15.19 13.68 -10.61
C LYS A 48 -15.94 14.97 -10.93
N LEU A 49 -16.28 15.76 -9.92
CA LEU A 49 -16.90 17.07 -10.13
C LEU A 49 -15.97 18.04 -10.87
N GLU A 50 -14.64 17.93 -10.74
CA GLU A 50 -13.69 18.74 -11.51
C GLU A 50 -13.56 18.29 -12.98
N LEU A 51 -13.74 17.01 -13.30
CA LEU A 51 -13.70 16.51 -14.69
C LEU A 51 -14.73 17.21 -15.56
N ASP A 52 -15.90 17.49 -15.00
CA ASP A 52 -16.98 18.21 -15.67
C ASP A 52 -16.61 19.70 -15.96
N ASN A 53 -15.49 20.20 -15.42
CA ASN A 53 -15.13 21.63 -15.36
C ASN A 53 -13.83 22.03 -16.11
N ILE A 54 -13.30 21.22 -17.05
CA ILE A 54 -12.41 21.67 -18.17
C ILE A 54 -10.86 21.57 -17.94
N ASN A 55 -10.35 20.58 -17.20
CA ASN A 55 -8.95 20.13 -17.37
C ASN A 55 -8.83 18.60 -17.34
N LEU A 56 -8.94 17.97 -18.51
CA LEU A 56 -9.04 16.52 -18.61
C LEU A 56 -7.76 15.79 -18.17
N ALA A 57 -6.59 16.13 -18.70
CA ALA A 57 -5.35 15.38 -18.46
C ALA A 57 -4.94 15.36 -16.98
N LEU A 58 -4.85 16.52 -16.33
CA LEU A 58 -4.47 16.61 -14.91
C LEU A 58 -5.49 15.91 -14.01
N THR A 59 -6.77 16.07 -14.31
CA THR A 59 -7.84 15.50 -13.49
C THR A 59 -7.92 13.98 -13.69
N THR A 60 -7.66 13.47 -14.90
CA THR A 60 -7.48 12.04 -15.18
C THR A 60 -6.28 11.47 -14.42
N LYS A 61 -5.12 12.15 -14.40
CA LYS A 61 -3.94 11.69 -13.65
C LYS A 61 -4.22 11.58 -12.15
N ARG A 62 -4.97 12.54 -11.57
CA ARG A 62 -5.39 12.52 -10.17
C ARG A 62 -6.41 11.44 -9.87
N LEU A 63 -7.38 11.25 -10.75
CA LEU A 63 -8.38 10.20 -10.60
C LEU A 63 -7.70 8.82 -10.54
N LYS A 64 -6.82 8.55 -11.52
CA LYS A 64 -6.02 7.31 -11.56
C LYS A 64 -5.17 7.13 -10.30
N TYR A 65 -4.64 8.22 -9.74
CA TYR A 65 -3.88 8.15 -8.49
C TYR A 65 -4.75 7.71 -7.31
N VAL A 66 -5.91 8.33 -7.14
CA VAL A 66 -6.85 7.98 -6.05
C VAL A 66 -7.41 6.58 -6.22
N GLU A 67 -7.68 6.14 -7.46
CA GLU A 67 -8.07 4.76 -7.76
C GLU A 67 -6.97 3.76 -7.38
N MET A 68 -5.71 4.05 -7.73
CA MET A 68 -4.56 3.26 -7.29
C MET A 68 -4.46 3.18 -5.77
N ARG A 69 -4.63 4.30 -5.05
CA ARG A 69 -4.62 4.33 -3.58
C ARG A 69 -5.73 3.52 -2.95
N LYS A 70 -6.92 3.52 -3.56
CA LYS A 70 -8.05 2.71 -3.11
C LYS A 70 -7.75 1.20 -3.19
N GLU A 71 -7.10 0.77 -4.26
CA GLU A 71 -6.68 -0.63 -4.40
C GLU A 71 -5.57 -0.98 -3.40
N GLN A 72 -4.59 -0.08 -3.20
CA GLN A 72 -3.57 -0.23 -2.17
C GLN A 72 -4.15 -0.36 -0.76
N VAL A 73 -5.15 0.45 -0.39
CA VAL A 73 -5.83 0.30 0.91
C VAL A 73 -6.55 -1.04 1.04
N SER A 74 -7.16 -1.53 -0.05
CA SER A 74 -7.77 -2.87 -0.07
C SER A 74 -6.75 -3.98 0.17
N ILE A 75 -5.53 -3.84 -0.37
CA ILE A 75 -4.40 -4.73 -0.08
C ILE A 75 -4.00 -4.66 1.40
N LEU A 76 -3.85 -3.45 1.97
CA LEU A 76 -3.48 -3.29 3.38
C LEU A 76 -4.49 -3.93 4.33
N LYS A 77 -5.79 -3.90 4.01
CA LYS A 77 -6.83 -4.60 4.78
C LYS A 77 -6.61 -6.11 4.81
N ARG A 78 -6.27 -6.72 3.66
CA ARG A 78 -5.98 -8.17 3.58
C ARG A 78 -4.70 -8.54 4.33
N ILE A 79 -3.65 -7.74 4.17
CA ILE A 79 -2.39 -7.91 4.92
C ILE A 79 -2.67 -7.85 6.43
N ASN A 80 -3.41 -6.85 6.90
CA ASN A 80 -3.72 -6.69 8.32
C ASN A 80 -4.46 -7.91 8.90
N GLN A 81 -5.47 -8.43 8.18
CA GLN A 81 -6.21 -9.62 8.60
C GLN A 81 -5.29 -10.83 8.82
N VAL A 82 -4.34 -11.03 7.90
CA VAL A 82 -3.38 -12.13 8.01
C VAL A 82 -2.38 -11.88 9.13
N LEU A 83 -1.79 -10.69 9.22
CA LEU A 83 -0.82 -10.37 10.27
C LEU A 83 -1.41 -10.45 11.68
N ILE A 84 -2.69 -10.17 11.89
CA ILE A 84 -3.35 -10.34 13.20
C ILE A 84 -3.49 -11.83 13.57
N SER A 85 -3.73 -12.69 12.58
CA SER A 85 -3.99 -14.13 12.80
C SER A 85 -2.72 -14.99 12.89
N VAL A 86 -1.63 -14.58 12.23
CA VAL A 86 -0.36 -15.32 12.25
C VAL A 86 0.34 -15.17 13.60
N LEU A 87 0.95 -16.26 14.09
CA LEU A 87 1.72 -16.27 15.32
C LEU A 87 2.94 -15.32 15.30
N PRO A 88 3.43 -14.88 16.48
CA PRO A 88 4.64 -14.06 16.61
C PRO A 88 5.92 -14.89 16.41
N ILE A 89 6.11 -15.42 15.20
CA ILE A 89 7.33 -16.13 14.78
C ILE A 89 8.32 -15.16 14.13
N GLU A 90 9.59 -15.57 14.05
CA GLU A 90 10.69 -14.77 13.50
C GLU A 90 10.38 -14.23 12.10
N GLU A 91 9.82 -15.07 11.23
CA GLU A 91 9.42 -14.70 9.88
C GLU A 91 8.40 -13.54 9.86
N LYS A 92 7.48 -13.48 10.83
CA LYS A 92 6.52 -12.38 10.95
C LYS A 92 7.24 -11.09 11.33
N THR A 93 8.18 -11.15 12.26
CA THR A 93 8.99 -9.99 12.68
C THR A 93 9.76 -9.40 11.50
N ILE A 94 10.38 -10.24 10.66
CA ILE A 94 11.10 -9.80 9.45
C ILE A 94 10.17 -9.03 8.50
N ILE A 95 8.95 -9.54 8.28
CA ILE A 95 7.96 -8.87 7.44
C ILE A 95 7.51 -7.54 8.07
N LEU A 96 7.26 -7.50 9.38
CA LEU A 96 6.90 -6.26 10.08
C LEU A 96 8.01 -5.22 9.98
N ASP A 97 9.27 -5.62 10.10
CA ASP A 97 10.43 -4.72 9.95
C ASP A 97 10.54 -4.19 8.52
N PHE A 98 10.29 -5.01 7.50
CA PHE A 98 10.20 -4.54 6.13
C PHE A 98 9.06 -3.53 5.92
N ILE A 99 7.89 -3.75 6.53
CA ILE A 99 6.78 -2.80 6.45
C ILE A 99 7.15 -1.45 7.08
N LYS A 100 7.99 -1.42 8.14
CA LYS A 100 8.47 -0.15 8.73
C LYS A 100 9.20 0.71 7.70
N GLU A 101 9.94 0.10 6.78
CA GLU A 101 10.72 0.82 5.79
C GLU A 101 9.88 1.64 4.81
N PHE A 102 8.57 1.39 4.71
CA PHE A 102 7.66 2.20 3.89
C PHE A 102 7.49 3.63 4.42
N ASP A 103 8.01 3.96 5.61
CA ASP A 103 7.89 5.29 6.22
C ASP A 103 8.43 6.38 5.29
N GLY A 104 7.57 7.35 4.98
CA GLY A 104 7.89 8.45 4.07
C GLY A 104 7.97 8.06 2.58
N GLN A 105 7.69 6.81 2.22
CA GLN A 105 7.79 6.29 0.84
C GLN A 105 6.43 6.15 0.14
N ILE A 106 5.38 6.75 0.72
CA ILE A 106 4.00 6.69 0.23
C ILE A 106 3.63 7.91 -0.63
N GLY A 107 4.53 8.84 -0.94
CA GLY A 107 4.19 10.03 -1.74
C GLY A 107 3.92 9.76 -3.25
N GLU A 108 3.67 10.84 -4.00
CA GLU A 108 3.43 10.79 -5.45
C GLU A 108 4.67 10.35 -6.25
N GLU A 109 5.87 10.63 -5.73
CA GLU A 109 7.14 10.18 -6.33
C GLU A 109 7.28 8.66 -6.33
N ASN A 110 8.14 8.15 -7.23
CA ASN A 110 8.39 6.71 -7.35
C ASN A 110 9.42 6.23 -6.32
N TYR A 111 8.97 5.97 -5.10
CA TYR A 111 9.76 5.28 -4.06
C TYR A 111 9.56 3.76 -4.05
N ALA A 112 8.81 3.21 -5.02
CA ALA A 112 8.47 1.79 -5.02
C ALA A 112 9.64 0.89 -5.47
N ALA A 113 10.56 1.40 -6.29
CA ALA A 113 11.65 0.59 -6.85
C ALA A 113 12.63 0.06 -5.78
N PRO A 114 13.14 0.87 -4.83
CA PRO A 114 13.99 0.34 -3.76
C PRO A 114 13.28 -0.69 -2.86
N LEU A 115 12.01 -0.46 -2.54
CA LEU A 115 11.20 -1.40 -1.75
C LEU A 115 10.94 -2.70 -2.50
N ALA A 116 10.74 -2.65 -3.82
CA ALA A 116 10.52 -3.83 -4.64
C ALA A 116 11.77 -4.74 -4.68
N LEU A 117 12.96 -4.16 -4.82
CA LEU A 117 14.22 -4.91 -4.77
C LEU A 117 14.39 -5.64 -3.43
N LYS A 118 14.15 -4.94 -2.31
CA LYS A 118 14.19 -5.56 -0.98
C LYS A 118 13.14 -6.66 -0.80
N LEU A 119 11.96 -6.49 -1.40
CA LEU A 119 10.93 -7.52 -1.37
C LEU A 119 11.34 -8.78 -2.14
N GLU A 120 12.06 -8.65 -3.24
CA GLU A 120 12.64 -9.79 -3.98
C GLU A 120 13.69 -10.53 -3.14
N GLU A 121 14.52 -9.80 -2.38
CA GLU A 121 15.46 -10.39 -1.42
C GLU A 121 14.72 -11.18 -0.33
N LEU A 122 13.60 -10.64 0.21
CA LEU A 122 12.76 -11.35 1.15
C LEU A 122 12.18 -12.63 0.53
N PHE A 123 11.60 -12.57 -0.67
CA PHE A 123 11.13 -13.79 -1.34
C PHE A 123 12.23 -14.85 -1.45
N SER A 124 13.46 -14.43 -1.74
CA SER A 124 14.61 -15.34 -1.86
C SER A 124 15.02 -15.91 -0.50
N PHE A 125 15.06 -15.10 0.54
CA PHE A 125 15.31 -15.51 1.93
C PHE A 125 14.31 -16.57 2.41
N PHE A 126 13.01 -16.38 2.13
CA PHE A 126 11.96 -17.32 2.53
C PHE A 126 11.99 -18.64 1.74
N LYS A 127 12.44 -18.62 0.47
CA LYS A 127 12.54 -19.82 -0.37
C LYS A 127 13.61 -20.81 0.07
N VAL A 128 14.70 -20.34 0.68
CA VAL A 128 15.85 -21.17 1.05
C VAL A 128 15.82 -21.67 2.51
N ARG A 129 14.77 -21.31 3.28
CA ARG A 129 14.60 -21.81 4.65
C ARG A 129 14.33 -23.31 4.69
N SER A 130 14.69 -23.93 5.81
CA SER A 130 14.39 -25.33 6.10
C SER A 130 12.91 -25.61 5.91
N LEU A 131 12.55 -26.80 5.41
CA LEU A 131 11.14 -27.19 5.25
C LEU A 131 10.41 -27.12 6.60
N PRO A 132 9.12 -26.73 6.61
CA PRO A 132 8.33 -26.77 7.83
C PRO A 132 8.26 -28.20 8.35
N THR A 133 8.51 -28.37 9.65
CA THR A 133 8.57 -29.67 10.32
C THR A 133 7.20 -30.28 10.57
N ASP A 134 6.16 -29.45 10.59
CA ASP A 134 4.78 -29.84 10.81
C ASP A 134 3.80 -28.95 10.02
N ARG A 135 2.53 -29.37 10.02
CA ARG A 135 1.45 -28.67 9.31
C ARG A 135 1.24 -27.25 9.82
N PHE A 136 1.39 -27.03 11.12
CA PHE A 136 1.13 -25.74 11.73
C PHE A 136 2.21 -24.71 11.32
N ALA A 137 3.47 -25.13 11.29
CA ALA A 137 4.58 -24.35 10.75
C ALA A 137 4.40 -24.06 9.24
N PHE A 138 3.89 -25.03 8.48
CA PHE A 138 3.57 -24.84 7.06
C PHE A 138 2.48 -23.77 6.85
N GLU A 139 1.37 -23.85 7.60
CA GLU A 139 0.24 -22.92 7.47
C GLU A 139 0.65 -21.47 7.80
N ASN A 140 1.39 -21.25 8.89
CA ASN A 140 1.90 -19.92 9.24
C ASN A 140 2.83 -19.35 8.16
N ARG A 141 3.73 -20.18 7.60
CA ARG A 141 4.62 -19.74 6.51
C ARG A 141 3.87 -19.44 5.21
N ALA A 142 2.86 -20.23 4.86
CA ALA A 142 2.04 -19.98 3.69
C ALA A 142 1.29 -18.64 3.80
N GLN A 143 0.75 -18.33 4.98
CA GLN A 143 0.11 -17.05 5.27
C GLN A 143 1.09 -15.87 5.16
N LEU A 144 2.31 -16.00 5.68
CA LEU A 144 3.33 -14.95 5.56
C LEU A 144 3.82 -14.78 4.11
N TYR A 145 3.93 -15.86 3.34
CA TYR A 145 4.24 -15.77 1.92
C TYR A 145 3.13 -15.03 1.14
N TYR A 146 1.86 -15.28 1.49
CA TYR A 146 0.74 -14.52 0.96
C TYR A 146 0.87 -13.02 1.28
N VAL A 147 1.28 -12.64 2.50
CA VAL A 147 1.55 -11.23 2.84
C VAL A 147 2.63 -10.63 1.94
N LEU A 148 3.72 -11.35 1.66
CA LEU A 148 4.76 -10.87 0.73
C LEU A 148 4.19 -10.65 -0.69
N GLN A 149 3.30 -11.54 -1.17
CA GLN A 149 2.64 -11.38 -2.47
C GLN A 149 1.73 -10.16 -2.51
N GLU A 150 0.99 -9.89 -1.43
CA GLU A 150 0.15 -8.70 -1.30
C GLU A 150 1.00 -7.42 -1.28
N LEU A 151 2.13 -7.40 -0.56
CA LEU A 151 3.08 -6.27 -0.59
C LEU A 151 3.68 -6.06 -2.00
N ASN A 152 3.91 -7.13 -2.74
CA ASN A 152 4.37 -7.04 -4.13
C ASN A 152 3.31 -6.40 -5.02
N GLN A 153 2.05 -6.80 -4.87
CA GLN A 153 0.93 -6.16 -5.58
C GLN A 153 0.81 -4.68 -5.20
N PHE A 154 0.97 -4.33 -3.92
CA PHE A 154 0.93 -2.94 -3.46
C PHE A 154 1.96 -2.07 -4.19
N LEU A 155 3.20 -2.53 -4.28
CA LEU A 155 4.28 -1.83 -4.98
C LEU A 155 4.05 -1.78 -6.50
N ASN A 156 3.59 -2.88 -7.09
CA ASN A 156 3.32 -2.96 -8.53
C ASN A 156 2.20 -2.02 -8.99
N LEU A 157 1.18 -1.76 -8.16
CA LEU A 157 0.17 -0.75 -8.45
C LEU A 157 0.79 0.65 -8.63
N LYS A 158 1.76 1.01 -7.78
CA LYS A 158 2.48 2.28 -7.86
C LYS A 158 3.34 2.35 -9.13
N LEU A 159 4.10 1.30 -9.42
CA LEU A 159 4.93 1.21 -10.64
C LEU A 159 4.08 1.31 -11.91
N THR A 160 2.95 0.59 -11.96
CA THR A 160 2.00 0.62 -13.08
C THR A 160 1.37 2.00 -13.25
N TYR A 161 1.03 2.67 -12.15
CA TYR A 161 0.54 4.05 -12.19
C TYR A 161 1.54 4.99 -12.88
N HIS A 162 2.83 4.93 -12.52
CA HIS A 162 3.86 5.75 -13.16
C HIS A 162 4.00 5.45 -14.65
N GLN A 163 4.14 4.17 -15.03
CA GLN A 163 4.28 3.75 -16.43
C GLN A 163 3.09 4.19 -17.31
N THR A 164 1.87 4.14 -16.77
CA THR A 164 0.65 4.45 -17.54
C THR A 164 0.27 5.94 -17.53
N THR A 165 0.88 6.74 -16.65
CA THR A 165 0.61 8.19 -16.56
C THR A 165 1.74 9.07 -17.06
N GLU A 166 2.95 8.54 -17.27
CA GLU A 166 4.02 9.22 -18.02
C GLU A 166 3.66 9.48 -19.49
N ASN A 167 2.69 8.73 -20.03
CA ASN A 167 2.23 8.82 -21.43
C ASN A 167 0.95 9.67 -21.62
N LEU A 168 0.48 10.37 -20.57
CA LEU A 168 -0.70 11.25 -20.59
C LEU A 168 -0.29 12.72 -20.59
#